data_AF-A0A2T8I028-F1
#
_entry.id   AF-A0A2T8I028-F1
#
_cell.length_a   1.000
_cell.length_b   1.000
_cell.length_c   1.000
_cell.angle_alpha   90.00
_cell.angle_beta   90.00
_cell.angle_gamma   90.00
#
_symmetry.space_group_name_H-M   'P 1'
#
loop_
_entity.id
_entity.type
_entity.pdbx_description
1 polymer ?
#
loop_
_entity_poly.entity_id
_entity_poly.type
_entity_poly.pdbx_seq_one_letter_code
_entity_poly.pdbx_strand_id
1 'polypeptide(L)'
;MKIDRATIDGFLSTMKGGSIHFVAPCTFHGTPATKVYADGKAAPWFMLVAFCIPVAPGRSRLIWAFPRNAGVWLHKIMPRWFSHSVINRVLDSDICLIHFEERRVAAVGLDSWHKACYVPTSSDGMVVAFRNWFRKYCKHQVGWGTPQVDQLPPSPTKDKLLERYWSHVVQCTSCTVALKAMKALEVGLQVASVAIAGFLTAANGAFLTSTVQRTIVVSAALLCFLASRWLANYIEKNFYFQDYVHSYK
;
A
#
# COMPACT_ATOMS: atom_id res chain seq x y z
N MET A 1 5.63 25.04 6.67
CA MET A 1 6.70 24.03 6.80
C MET A 1 8.03 24.74 6.73
N LYS A 2 9.00 24.41 7.58
CA LYS A 2 10.30 25.11 7.65
C LYS A 2 11.44 24.09 7.72
N ILE A 3 12.48 24.27 6.90
CA ILE A 3 13.68 23.44 6.95
C ILE A 3 14.66 24.07 7.95
N ASP A 4 14.92 23.39 9.06
CA ASP A 4 15.71 23.95 10.18
C ASP A 4 17.18 23.52 10.15
N ARG A 5 17.49 22.36 9.57
CA ARG A 5 18.86 21.83 9.47
C ARG A 5 19.00 21.01 8.20
N ALA A 6 20.09 21.20 7.44
CA ALA A 6 20.43 20.37 6.29
C ALA A 6 21.94 20.10 6.25
N THR A 7 22.34 18.85 6.50
CA THR A 7 23.73 18.36 6.48
C THR A 7 23.85 17.18 5.50
N ILE A 8 25.05 16.61 5.39
CA ILE A 8 25.24 15.37 4.62
C ILE A 8 24.37 14.22 5.16
N ASP A 9 24.13 14.20 6.48
CA ASP A 9 23.32 13.17 7.16
C ASP A 9 21.80 13.32 6.93
N GLY A 10 21.35 14.41 6.28
CA GLY A 10 19.95 14.64 5.93
C GLY A 10 19.43 16.00 6.39
N PHE A 11 18.12 16.11 6.61
CA PHE A 11 17.49 17.37 7.00
C PHE A 11 16.26 17.22 7.92
N LEU A 12 15.97 18.29 8.66
CA LEU A 12 14.80 18.42 9.52
C LEU A 12 13.80 19.43 8.94
N SER A 13 12.54 19.00 8.82
CA SER A 13 11.42 19.83 8.43
C SER A 13 10.41 19.96 9.56
N THR A 14 10.23 21.16 10.11
CA THR A 14 9.25 21.43 11.17
C THR A 14 7.93 21.91 10.56
N MET A 15 6.82 21.43 11.13
CA MET A 15 5.46 21.78 10.72
C MET A 15 4.52 21.87 11.92
N LYS A 16 3.33 22.43 11.70
CA LYS A 16 2.30 22.46 12.74
C LYS A 16 1.95 21.02 13.12
N GLY A 17 2.16 20.66 14.38
CA GLY A 17 1.86 19.31 14.90
C GLY A 17 3.03 18.32 14.95
N GLY A 18 4.24 18.71 14.51
CA GLY A 18 5.43 17.89 14.66
C GLY A 18 6.56 18.23 13.70
N SER A 19 7.41 17.26 13.41
CA SER A 19 8.48 17.38 12.43
C SER A 19 8.59 16.14 11.56
N ILE A 20 9.21 16.27 10.40
CA ILE A 20 9.65 15.16 9.55
C ILE A 20 11.15 15.27 9.37
N HIS A 21 11.83 14.15 9.57
CA HIS A 21 13.26 14.01 9.43
C HIS A 21 13.53 13.15 8.21
N PHE A 22 14.33 13.68 7.28
CA PHE A 22 15.03 12.87 6.31
C PHE A 22 16.40 12.54 6.91
N VAL A 23 16.70 11.25 7.04
CA VAL A 23 18.00 10.75 7.47
C VAL A 23 18.59 9.96 6.31
N ALA A 24 19.76 10.38 5.87
CA ALA A 24 20.48 9.74 4.79
C ALA A 24 20.72 8.25 5.10
N PRO A 25 20.71 7.37 4.08
CA PRO A 25 20.55 7.69 2.67
C PRO A 25 19.08 7.73 2.18
N CYS A 26 18.13 7.17 2.93
CA CYS A 26 16.79 6.90 2.39
C CYS A 26 15.66 6.83 3.43
N THR A 27 15.89 7.31 4.65
CA THR A 27 14.92 7.18 5.75
C THR A 27 14.14 8.48 5.90
N PHE A 28 12.82 8.38 5.92
CA PHE A 28 11.92 9.45 6.34
C PHE A 28 11.19 9.02 7.61
N HIS A 29 11.17 9.86 8.63
CA HIS A 29 10.37 9.59 9.82
C HIS A 29 9.79 10.85 10.43
N GLY A 30 8.54 10.76 10.89
CA GLY A 30 7.89 11.83 11.63
C GLY A 30 8.29 11.86 13.10
N THR A 31 8.24 13.01 13.75
CA THR A 31 8.26 13.11 15.21
C THR A 31 7.02 13.91 15.64
N PRO A 32 6.18 13.39 16.57
CA PRO A 32 5.02 14.13 17.07
C PRO A 32 5.46 15.38 17.85
N ALA A 33 4.64 16.43 17.86
CA ALA A 33 4.94 17.66 18.59
C ALA A 33 5.11 17.46 20.11
N THR A 34 4.33 16.54 20.72
CA THR A 34 4.30 16.36 22.17
C THR A 34 4.27 14.87 22.50
N LYS A 35 5.26 14.38 23.27
CA LYS A 35 5.31 12.97 23.73
C LYS A 35 4.78 12.79 25.16
N VAL A 36 4.67 13.88 25.93
CA VAL A 36 4.25 13.88 27.35
C VAL A 36 3.38 15.11 27.60
N TYR A 37 2.23 14.92 28.25
CA TYR A 37 1.33 15.99 28.68
C TYR A 37 1.90 16.75 29.89
N ALA A 38 1.31 17.90 30.21
CA ALA A 38 1.69 18.70 31.38
C ALA A 38 1.54 17.96 32.71
N ASP A 39 0.67 16.94 32.78
CA ASP A 39 0.47 16.09 33.96
C ASP A 39 1.45 14.90 34.03
N GLY A 40 2.47 14.86 33.16
CA GLY A 40 3.49 13.80 33.12
C GLY A 40 3.05 12.51 32.42
N LYS A 41 1.80 12.40 31.95
CA LYS A 41 1.34 11.21 31.21
C LYS A 41 1.83 11.22 29.77
N ALA A 42 2.14 10.04 29.24
CA ALA A 42 2.49 9.89 27.84
C ALA A 42 1.31 10.29 26.95
N ALA A 43 1.52 11.27 26.07
CA ALA A 43 0.50 11.67 25.10
C ALA A 43 0.33 10.57 24.03
N PRO A 44 -0.90 10.32 23.53
CA PRO A 44 -1.10 9.50 22.34
C PRO A 44 -0.30 10.06 21.18
N TRP A 45 0.52 9.21 20.57
CA TRP A 45 1.29 9.55 19.40
C TRP A 45 1.30 8.41 18.39
N PHE A 46 1.45 8.81 17.13
CA PHE A 46 1.70 7.94 15.99
C PHE A 46 2.85 8.54 15.18
N MET A 47 3.61 7.68 14.53
CA MET A 47 4.75 8.04 13.71
C MET A 47 4.67 7.25 12.42
N LEU A 48 4.98 7.87 11.28
CA LEU A 48 5.37 7.15 10.07
C LEU A 48 6.89 7.05 10.06
N VAL A 49 7.41 5.85 9.85
CA VAL A 49 8.81 5.60 9.46
C VAL A 49 8.77 4.93 8.11
N ALA A 50 9.50 5.45 7.13
CA ALA A 50 9.58 4.92 5.78
C ALA A 50 11.03 4.87 5.31
N PHE A 51 11.44 3.74 4.77
CA PHE A 51 12.69 3.56 4.05
C PHE A 51 12.36 3.44 2.56
N CYS A 52 12.84 4.40 1.77
CA CYS A 52 12.63 4.46 0.33
C CYS A 52 13.92 4.04 -0.38
N ILE A 53 14.16 2.73 -0.45
CA ILE A 53 15.44 2.17 -0.86
C ILE A 53 15.47 2.01 -2.38
N PRO A 54 16.33 2.72 -3.13
CA PRO A 54 16.48 2.47 -4.55
C PRO A 54 17.10 1.07 -4.73
N VAL A 55 16.56 0.27 -5.65
CA VAL A 55 17.04 -1.10 -5.91
C VAL A 55 17.42 -1.35 -7.37
N ALA A 56 16.84 -0.59 -8.29
CA ALA A 56 17.20 -0.52 -9.70
C ALA A 56 16.66 0.80 -10.28
N PRO A 57 17.11 1.27 -11.44
CA PRO A 57 16.45 2.36 -12.15
C PRO A 57 14.94 2.10 -12.31
N GLY A 58 14.11 3.10 -11.99
CA GLY A 58 12.65 2.99 -12.00
C GLY A 58 12.06 2.06 -10.93
N ARG A 59 12.86 1.59 -9.95
CA ARG A 59 12.40 0.68 -8.91
C ARG A 59 12.97 1.06 -7.54
N SER A 60 12.05 1.31 -6.62
CA SER A 60 12.35 1.49 -5.20
C SER A 60 11.62 0.45 -4.36
N ARG A 61 12.24 -0.01 -3.28
CA ARG A 61 11.60 -0.78 -2.23
C ARG A 61 11.18 0.18 -1.12
N LEU A 62 9.88 0.19 -0.83
CA LEU A 62 9.33 0.91 0.32
C LEU A 62 9.17 -0.05 1.50
N ILE A 63 9.85 0.23 2.60
CA ILE A 63 9.63 -0.46 3.89
C ILE A 63 9.09 0.59 4.85
N TRP A 64 7.95 0.32 5.49
CA TRP A 64 7.37 1.27 6.43
C TRP A 64 7.00 0.63 7.76
N ALA A 65 6.89 1.47 8.77
CA ALA A 65 6.34 1.14 10.07
C ALA A 65 5.49 2.31 10.57
N PHE A 66 4.48 1.98 11.37
CA PHE A 66 3.66 2.95 12.09
C PHE A 66 3.80 2.80 13.61
N PRO A 67 4.95 3.16 14.21
CA PRO A 67 5.09 3.14 15.67
C PRO A 67 4.04 4.03 16.32
N ARG A 68 3.43 3.54 17.41
CA ARG A 68 2.41 4.25 18.18
C ARG A 68 2.36 3.72 19.60
N ASN A 69 1.98 4.55 20.56
CA ASN A 69 1.66 4.12 21.93
C ASN A 69 0.14 4.00 22.18
N ALA A 70 -0.69 4.54 21.28
CA ALA A 70 -2.14 4.52 21.38
C ALA A 70 -2.77 3.44 20.48
N GLY A 71 -3.86 2.82 20.96
CA GLY A 71 -4.59 1.81 20.18
C GLY A 71 -3.81 0.52 19.89
N VAL A 72 -2.74 0.25 20.64
CA VAL A 72 -1.86 -0.92 20.41
C VAL A 72 -2.58 -2.26 20.54
N TRP A 73 -3.66 -2.32 21.32
CA TRP A 73 -4.51 -3.51 21.47
C TRP A 73 -5.13 -3.95 20.13
N LEU A 74 -5.34 -3.04 19.18
CA LEU A 74 -5.85 -3.36 17.84
C LEU A 74 -4.93 -4.34 17.09
N HIS A 75 -3.63 -4.34 17.37
CA HIS A 75 -2.69 -5.30 16.75
C HIS A 75 -2.90 -6.74 17.24
N LYS A 76 -3.57 -6.95 18.37
CA LYS A 76 -3.89 -8.28 18.90
C LYS A 76 -5.13 -8.89 18.23
N ILE A 77 -5.98 -8.05 17.62
CA ILE A 77 -7.28 -8.48 17.07
C ILE A 77 -7.27 -8.40 15.54
N MET A 78 -6.63 -7.38 14.97
CA MET A 78 -6.56 -7.24 13.52
C MET A 78 -5.43 -8.11 12.95
N PRO A 79 -5.74 -9.03 12.02
CA PRO A 79 -4.70 -9.78 11.33
C PRO A 79 -3.75 -8.85 10.58
N ARG A 80 -2.45 -9.17 10.57
CA ARG A 80 -1.43 -8.35 9.91
C ARG A 80 -1.75 -8.06 8.44
N TRP A 81 -2.21 -9.07 7.69
CA TRP A 81 -2.57 -8.91 6.27
C TRP A 81 -3.66 -7.85 6.04
N PHE A 82 -4.59 -7.68 6.99
CA PHE A 82 -5.67 -6.70 6.87
C PHE A 82 -5.15 -5.28 6.99
N SER A 83 -4.19 -5.02 7.90
CA SER A 83 -3.51 -3.72 7.92
C SER A 83 -2.73 -3.44 6.63
N HIS A 84 -2.13 -4.46 6.01
CA HIS A 84 -1.42 -4.29 4.75
C HIS A 84 -2.38 -3.96 3.59
N SER A 85 -3.56 -4.60 3.52
CA SER A 85 -4.52 -4.29 2.44
C SER A 85 -5.01 -2.84 2.49
N VAL A 86 -5.19 -2.27 3.69
CA VAL A 86 -5.54 -0.85 3.86
C VAL A 86 -4.41 0.06 3.36
N ILE A 87 -3.17 -0.20 3.75
CA ILE A 87 -2.03 0.65 3.34
C ILE A 87 -1.71 0.49 1.85
N ASN A 88 -1.75 -0.72 1.31
CA ASN A 88 -1.51 -0.96 -0.11
C ASN A 88 -2.49 -0.14 -0.96
N ARG A 89 -3.75 0.00 -0.55
CA ARG A 89 -4.71 0.85 -1.28
C ARG A 89 -4.30 2.32 -1.38
N VAL A 90 -3.57 2.85 -0.41
CA VAL A 90 -3.02 4.22 -0.43
C VAL A 90 -1.80 4.28 -1.35
N LEU A 91 -0.96 3.25 -1.35
CA LEU A 91 0.22 3.22 -2.23
C LEU A 91 -0.16 3.02 -3.70
N ASP A 92 -1.13 2.15 -3.95
CA ASP A 92 -1.60 1.83 -5.29
C ASP A 92 -2.36 3.00 -5.93
N SER A 93 -2.98 3.88 -5.14
CA SER A 93 -3.62 5.09 -5.68
C SER A 93 -2.60 6.11 -6.20
N ASP A 94 -1.37 6.06 -5.70
CA ASP A 94 -0.36 7.08 -5.98
C ASP A 94 0.71 6.56 -6.96
N ILE A 95 0.82 5.24 -7.16
CA ILE A 95 1.89 4.62 -7.95
C ILE A 95 1.92 5.11 -9.40
N CYS A 96 0.76 5.36 -10.02
CA CYS A 96 0.72 5.90 -11.38
C CYS A 96 1.28 7.32 -11.44
N LEU A 97 0.94 8.16 -10.45
CA LEU A 97 1.42 9.54 -10.38
C LEU A 97 2.94 9.57 -10.22
N ILE A 98 3.48 8.80 -9.29
CA ILE A 98 4.92 8.72 -9.02
C ILE A 98 5.67 8.18 -10.25
N HIS A 99 5.13 7.16 -10.92
CA HIS A 99 5.72 6.58 -12.12
C HIS A 99 5.82 7.60 -13.28
N PHE A 100 4.76 8.37 -13.53
CA PHE A 100 4.79 9.39 -14.57
C PHE A 100 5.64 10.60 -14.17
N GLU A 101 5.65 10.97 -12.90
CA GLU A 101 6.50 12.03 -12.38
C GLU A 101 7.98 11.70 -12.61
N GLU A 102 8.43 10.49 -12.29
CA GLU A 102 9.82 10.06 -12.50
C GLU A 102 10.23 10.21 -13.97
N ARG A 103 9.36 9.79 -14.90
CA ARG A 103 9.63 9.89 -16.34
C ARG A 103 9.68 11.32 -16.83
N ARG A 104 8.77 12.18 -16.37
CA ARG A 104 8.78 13.61 -16.72
C ARG A 104 10.03 14.29 -16.18
N VAL A 105 10.44 13.97 -14.94
CA VAL A 105 11.68 14.47 -14.34
C VAL A 105 12.91 13.98 -15.12
N ALA A 106 12.94 12.72 -15.54
CA ALA A 106 14.01 12.19 -16.38
C ALA A 106 14.08 12.90 -17.74
N ALA A 107 12.94 13.15 -18.38
CA ALA A 107 12.86 13.82 -19.68
C ALA A 107 13.33 15.28 -19.65
N VAL A 108 13.00 16.04 -18.60
CA VAL A 108 13.49 17.44 -18.45
C VAL A 108 14.91 17.51 -17.88
N GLY A 109 15.42 16.42 -17.32
CA GLY A 109 16.71 16.32 -16.65
C GLY A 109 16.64 16.66 -15.16
N LEU A 110 17.46 15.96 -14.36
CA LEU A 110 17.47 16.05 -12.88
C LEU A 110 17.74 17.46 -12.35
N ASP A 111 18.52 18.27 -13.09
CA ASP A 111 18.77 19.66 -12.69
C ASP A 111 17.56 20.58 -12.93
N SER A 112 16.68 20.21 -13.85
CA SER A 112 15.47 20.95 -14.24
C SER A 112 14.19 20.30 -13.73
N TRP A 113 14.28 19.42 -12.72
CA TRP A 113 13.14 18.65 -12.18
C TRP A 113 11.90 19.52 -11.87
N HIS A 114 12.11 20.77 -11.44
CA HIS A 114 11.05 21.71 -11.11
C HIS A 114 10.13 22.02 -12.30
N LYS A 115 10.61 21.91 -13.54
CA LYS A 115 9.78 22.07 -14.75
C LYS A 115 8.76 20.95 -14.91
N ALA A 116 8.98 19.79 -14.30
CA ALA A 116 8.12 18.62 -14.42
C ALA A 116 7.08 18.53 -13.30
N CYS A 117 7.44 18.88 -12.06
CA CYS A 117 6.60 18.60 -10.90
C CYS A 117 6.62 19.64 -9.76
N TYR A 118 7.23 20.82 -9.93
CA TYR A 118 7.15 21.87 -8.91
C TYR A 118 5.78 22.56 -8.93
N VAL A 119 5.14 22.61 -7.77
CA VAL A 119 3.89 23.31 -7.51
C VAL A 119 4.16 24.35 -6.42
N PRO A 120 4.08 25.66 -6.71
CA PRO A 120 4.61 26.73 -5.85
C PRO A 120 3.80 26.94 -4.55
N THR A 121 3.84 25.96 -3.66
CA THR A 121 3.12 25.90 -2.39
C THR A 121 4.05 25.42 -1.28
N SER A 122 3.67 25.63 -0.03
CA SER A 122 4.47 25.19 1.11
C SER A 122 4.65 23.67 1.21
N SER A 123 3.84 22.89 0.49
CA SER A 123 3.91 21.42 0.45
C SER A 123 5.17 20.91 -0.25
N ASP A 124 5.74 21.70 -1.18
CA ASP A 124 6.94 21.33 -1.93
C ASP A 124 8.24 21.48 -1.13
N GLY A 125 8.18 22.07 0.07
CA GLY A 125 9.37 22.40 0.85
C GLY A 125 10.30 21.21 1.11
N MET A 126 9.75 20.02 1.42
CA MET A 126 10.55 18.81 1.61
C MET A 126 11.09 18.23 0.30
N VAL A 127 10.32 18.33 -0.79
CA VAL A 127 10.76 17.86 -2.12
C VAL A 127 11.95 18.71 -2.58
N VAL A 128 11.85 20.04 -2.47
CA VAL A 128 12.94 20.97 -2.76
C VAL A 128 14.15 20.68 -1.88
N ALA A 129 13.96 20.50 -0.57
CA ALA A 129 15.04 20.19 0.36
C ALA A 129 15.76 18.88 -0.01
N PHE A 130 15.01 17.82 -0.31
CA PHE A 130 15.56 16.53 -0.72
C PHE A 130 16.31 16.63 -2.06
N ARG A 131 15.72 17.28 -3.08
CA ARG A 131 16.36 17.45 -4.40
C ARG A 131 17.65 18.25 -4.30
N ASN A 132 17.69 19.30 -3.46
CA ASN A 132 18.91 20.07 -3.21
C ASN A 132 19.96 19.27 -2.45
N TRP A 133 19.56 18.49 -1.44
CA TRP A 133 20.44 17.59 -0.71
C TRP A 133 21.05 16.53 -1.64
N PHE A 134 20.22 15.87 -2.46
CA PHE A 134 20.65 14.83 -3.39
C PHE A 134 21.59 15.36 -4.47
N ARG A 135 21.32 16.56 -4.99
CA ARG A 135 22.25 17.28 -5.88
C ARG A 135 23.59 17.55 -5.19
N LYS A 136 23.56 18.16 -4.00
CA LYS A 136 24.76 18.65 -3.30
C LYS A 136 25.68 17.53 -2.85
N TYR A 137 25.13 16.50 -2.21
CA TYR A 137 25.94 15.47 -1.55
C TYR A 137 26.09 14.19 -2.38
N CYS A 138 25.18 13.94 -3.33
CA CYS A 138 25.21 12.72 -4.13
C CYS A 138 25.42 12.98 -5.62
N LYS A 139 25.48 14.24 -6.08
CA LYS A 139 25.58 14.60 -7.51
C LYS A 139 24.49 13.94 -8.36
N HIS A 140 23.29 13.80 -7.79
CA HIS A 140 22.16 13.06 -8.36
C HIS A 140 22.38 11.56 -8.60
N GLN A 141 23.34 10.96 -7.93
CA GLN A 141 23.69 9.56 -8.12
C GLN A 141 23.40 8.72 -6.88
N VAL A 142 22.97 7.49 -7.12
CA VAL A 142 22.87 6.47 -6.08
C VAL A 142 24.19 5.69 -6.11
N GLY A 143 24.91 5.64 -4.99
CA GLY A 143 26.33 5.21 -4.96
C GLY A 143 26.62 3.78 -5.46
N TRP A 144 25.63 2.88 -5.49
CA TRP A 144 25.79 1.54 -6.07
C TRP A 144 25.42 1.46 -7.56
N GLY A 145 24.76 2.49 -8.11
CA GLY A 145 24.29 2.53 -9.49
C GLY A 145 25.30 3.19 -10.42
N THR A 146 25.56 2.58 -11.58
CA THR A 146 26.35 3.22 -12.64
C THR A 146 25.44 4.14 -13.46
N PRO A 147 25.77 5.44 -13.61
CA PRO A 147 25.03 6.34 -14.49
C PRO A 147 25.02 5.80 -15.93
N GLN A 148 23.83 5.71 -16.53
CA GLN A 148 23.64 5.30 -17.92
C GLN A 148 22.68 6.28 -18.60
N VAL A 149 22.74 6.37 -19.92
CA VAL A 149 21.73 7.08 -20.71
C VAL A 149 20.44 6.26 -20.67
N ASP A 150 19.28 6.90 -20.54
CA ASP A 150 17.96 6.25 -20.54
C ASP A 150 17.81 5.10 -19.53
N GLN A 151 18.21 5.32 -18.28
CA GLN A 151 18.21 4.27 -17.25
C GLN A 151 16.82 3.66 -16.97
N LEU A 152 15.74 4.37 -17.26
CA LEU A 152 14.40 3.91 -16.93
C LEU A 152 13.94 2.82 -17.91
N PRO A 153 13.39 1.69 -17.42
CA PRO A 153 12.81 0.69 -18.31
C PRO A 153 11.60 1.27 -19.08
N PRO A 154 11.13 0.60 -20.16
CA PRO A 154 9.88 0.96 -20.82
C PRO A 154 8.72 1.04 -19.82
N SER A 155 7.76 1.94 -20.07
CA SER A 155 6.59 2.05 -19.21
C SER A 155 5.74 0.78 -19.33
N PRO A 156 5.40 0.11 -18.22
CA PRO A 156 4.41 -0.96 -18.26
C PRO A 156 3.01 -0.39 -18.56
N THR A 157 2.07 -1.28 -18.86
CA THR A 157 0.65 -0.94 -18.87
C THR A 157 0.18 -0.61 -17.46
N LYS A 158 -0.91 0.15 -17.33
CA LYS A 158 -1.48 0.50 -16.02
C LYS A 158 -1.82 -0.74 -15.19
N ASP A 159 -2.37 -1.77 -15.82
CA ASP A 159 -2.74 -3.01 -15.13
C ASP A 159 -1.52 -3.69 -14.50
N LYS A 160 -0.39 -3.72 -15.20
CA LYS A 160 0.88 -4.24 -14.67
C LYS A 160 1.46 -3.35 -13.58
N LEU A 161 1.28 -2.03 -13.68
CA LEU A 161 1.77 -1.08 -12.67
C LEU A 161 1.00 -1.21 -11.35
N LEU A 162 -0.30 -1.46 -11.42
CA LEU A 162 -1.21 -1.63 -10.28
C LEU A 162 -1.32 -3.10 -9.79
N GLU A 163 -0.52 -4.01 -10.35
CA GLU A 163 -0.57 -5.43 -10.02
C GLU A 163 0.08 -5.70 -8.65
N ARG A 164 -0.77 -5.84 -7.63
CA ARG A 164 -0.37 -5.99 -6.22
C ARG A 164 0.24 -7.35 -5.92
N TYR A 165 -0.12 -8.38 -6.68
CA TYR A 165 0.35 -9.73 -6.40
C TYR A 165 1.88 -9.81 -6.46
N TRP A 166 2.48 -9.28 -7.53
CA TRP A 166 3.94 -9.29 -7.71
C TRP A 166 4.67 -8.20 -6.94
N SER A 167 4.05 -7.02 -6.80
CA SER A 167 4.66 -5.91 -6.06
C SER A 167 4.69 -6.15 -4.55
N HIS A 168 3.75 -6.94 -4.01
CA HIS A 168 3.62 -7.15 -2.57
C HIS A 168 3.31 -8.59 -2.15
N VAL A 169 2.21 -9.19 -2.63
CA VAL A 169 1.65 -10.40 -2.01
C VAL A 169 2.63 -11.56 -2.01
N VAL A 170 3.29 -11.82 -3.15
CA VAL A 170 4.24 -12.94 -3.31
C VAL A 170 5.48 -12.80 -2.40
N GLN A 171 5.80 -11.58 -1.98
CA GLN A 171 6.93 -11.26 -1.10
C GLN A 171 6.53 -11.15 0.37
N CYS A 172 5.22 -11.19 0.68
CA CYS A 172 4.69 -10.99 2.02
C CYS A 172 4.03 -12.27 2.55
N THR A 173 4.66 -12.92 3.53
CA THR A 173 4.18 -14.18 4.11
C THR A 173 2.76 -14.07 4.66
N SER A 174 2.43 -12.99 5.38
CA SER A 174 1.08 -12.80 5.94
C SER A 174 0.01 -12.67 4.86
N CYS A 175 0.29 -11.94 3.78
CA CYS A 175 -0.67 -11.75 2.68
C CYS A 175 -0.78 -13.01 1.81
N THR A 176 0.33 -13.70 1.57
CA THR A 176 0.33 -14.99 0.85
C THR A 176 -0.49 -16.04 1.60
N VAL A 177 -0.31 -16.18 2.92
CA VAL A 177 -1.09 -17.13 3.73
C VAL A 177 -2.58 -16.76 3.72
N ALA A 178 -2.89 -15.47 3.91
CA ALA A 178 -4.27 -14.99 3.89
C ALA A 178 -4.95 -15.25 2.53
N LEU A 179 -4.25 -14.99 1.42
CA LEU A 179 -4.75 -15.26 0.07
C LEU A 179 -5.04 -16.76 -0.12
N LYS A 180 -4.12 -17.64 0.28
CA LYS A 180 -4.32 -19.09 0.19
C LYS A 180 -5.53 -19.55 1.00
N ALA A 181 -5.68 -19.08 2.23
CA ALA A 181 -6.81 -19.41 3.09
C ALA A 181 -8.14 -18.92 2.50
N MET A 182 -8.18 -17.68 1.99
CA MET A 182 -9.39 -17.14 1.36
C MET A 182 -9.74 -17.85 0.05
N LYS A 183 -8.75 -18.26 -0.75
CA LYS A 183 -8.99 -19.07 -1.94
C LYS A 183 -9.53 -20.47 -1.60
N ALA A 184 -9.00 -21.10 -0.56
CA ALA A 184 -9.54 -22.36 -0.07
C ALA A 184 -10.99 -22.21 0.42
N LEU A 185 -11.30 -21.12 1.13
CA LEU A 185 -12.67 -20.80 1.57
C LEU A 185 -13.60 -20.52 0.39
N GLU A 186 -13.14 -19.79 -0.63
CA GLU A 186 -13.90 -19.53 -1.86
C GLU A 186 -14.33 -20.84 -2.53
N VAL A 187 -13.38 -21.76 -2.72
CA VAL A 187 -13.65 -23.09 -3.30
C VAL A 187 -14.54 -23.92 -2.37
N GLY A 188 -14.29 -23.90 -1.07
CA GLY A 188 -15.11 -24.61 -0.08
C GLY A 188 -16.58 -24.17 -0.10
N LEU A 189 -16.84 -22.86 -0.23
CA LEU A 189 -18.19 -22.31 -0.38
C LEU A 189 -18.87 -22.73 -1.69
N GLN A 190 -18.12 -22.80 -2.79
CA GLN A 190 -18.64 -23.30 -4.07
C GLN A 190 -19.01 -24.79 -3.99
N VAL A 191 -18.11 -25.61 -3.44
CA VAL A 191 -18.35 -27.05 -3.24
C VAL A 191 -19.56 -27.26 -2.30
N ALA A 192 -19.64 -26.53 -1.20
CA ALA A 192 -20.78 -26.60 -0.29
C ALA A 192 -22.10 -26.21 -0.99
N SER A 193 -22.10 -25.15 -1.80
CA SER A 193 -23.28 -24.74 -2.56
C SER A 193 -23.78 -25.85 -3.49
N VAL A 194 -22.87 -26.44 -4.29
CA VAL A 194 -23.20 -27.54 -5.21
C VAL A 194 -23.63 -28.80 -4.46
N ALA A 195 -22.96 -29.16 -3.36
CA ALA A 195 -23.31 -30.33 -2.57
C ALA A 195 -24.70 -30.19 -1.92
N ILE A 196 -25.02 -29.01 -1.37
CA ILE A 196 -26.32 -28.72 -0.77
C ILE A 196 -27.43 -28.75 -1.84
N ALA A 197 -27.18 -28.16 -3.01
CA ALA A 197 -28.11 -28.20 -4.13
C ALA A 197 -28.31 -29.62 -4.68
N GLY A 198 -27.24 -30.41 -4.80
CA GLY A 198 -27.29 -31.81 -5.23
C GLY A 198 -27.99 -32.73 -4.22
N PHE A 199 -27.84 -32.47 -2.92
CA PHE A 199 -28.57 -33.20 -1.88
C PHE A 199 -30.09 -33.01 -2.02
N LEU A 200 -30.55 -31.78 -2.35
CA LEU A 200 -31.97 -31.52 -2.59
C LEU A 200 -32.55 -32.33 -3.75
N THR A 201 -31.79 -32.51 -4.83
CA THR A 201 -32.25 -33.26 -6.00
C THR A 201 -32.20 -34.77 -5.74
N ALA A 202 -31.15 -35.27 -5.09
CA ALA A 202 -30.99 -36.69 -4.79
C ALA A 202 -31.96 -37.19 -3.70
N ALA A 203 -32.34 -36.33 -2.74
CA ALA A 203 -33.23 -36.72 -1.65
C ALA A 203 -34.67 -37.01 -2.09
N ASN A 204 -35.07 -36.70 -3.34
CA ASN A 204 -36.35 -37.05 -3.98
C ASN A 204 -37.61 -36.86 -3.09
N GLY A 205 -37.57 -35.89 -2.15
CA GLY A 205 -38.63 -35.64 -1.18
C GLY A 205 -38.73 -36.60 0.01
N ALA A 206 -37.89 -37.64 0.09
CA ALA A 206 -37.90 -38.62 1.17
C ALA A 206 -37.36 -38.08 2.50
N PHE A 207 -36.43 -37.12 2.47
CA PHE A 207 -35.79 -36.56 3.68
C PHE A 207 -36.25 -35.14 4.05
N LEU A 208 -36.84 -34.38 3.11
CA LEU A 208 -37.30 -33.01 3.33
C LEU A 208 -38.78 -32.92 2.92
N THR A 209 -39.64 -33.11 3.92
CA THR A 209 -41.09 -33.27 3.75
C THR A 209 -41.82 -31.94 3.70
N SER A 210 -41.28 -30.88 4.31
CA SER A 210 -41.92 -29.56 4.31
C SER A 210 -41.31 -28.58 3.30
N THR A 211 -42.15 -27.72 2.74
CA THR A 211 -41.73 -26.61 1.87
C THR A 211 -40.73 -25.69 2.59
N VAL A 212 -40.92 -25.46 3.89
CA VAL A 212 -40.03 -24.63 4.72
C VAL A 212 -38.62 -25.21 4.75
N GLN A 213 -38.48 -26.52 4.97
CA GLN A 213 -37.18 -27.19 4.96
C GLN A 213 -36.47 -27.05 3.61
N ARG A 214 -37.19 -27.26 2.50
CA ARG A 214 -36.62 -27.11 1.16
C ARG A 214 -36.17 -25.68 0.90
N THR A 215 -36.97 -24.68 1.30
CA THR A 215 -36.62 -23.26 1.17
C THR A 215 -35.37 -22.90 1.96
N ILE A 216 -35.21 -23.42 3.18
CA ILE A 216 -34.02 -23.18 4.01
C ILE A 216 -32.77 -23.72 3.30
N VAL A 217 -32.83 -24.95 2.79
CA VAL A 217 -31.70 -25.61 2.14
C VAL A 217 -31.31 -24.91 0.83
N VAL A 218 -32.29 -24.51 0.01
CA VAL A 218 -32.05 -23.71 -1.20
C VAL A 218 -31.41 -22.37 -0.84
N SER A 219 -31.93 -21.69 0.19
CA SER A 219 -31.37 -20.41 0.66
C SER A 219 -29.94 -20.57 1.14
N ALA A 220 -29.62 -21.66 1.86
CA ALA A 220 -28.25 -21.95 2.29
C ALA A 220 -27.30 -22.18 1.11
N ALA A 221 -27.72 -22.94 0.09
CA ALA A 221 -26.92 -23.15 -1.13
C ALA A 221 -26.67 -21.83 -1.86
N LEU A 222 -27.70 -20.99 -2.01
CA LEU A 222 -27.59 -19.68 -2.64
C LEU A 222 -26.67 -18.75 -1.85
N LEU A 223 -26.79 -18.70 -0.52
CA LEU A 223 -25.92 -17.89 0.34
C LEU A 223 -24.46 -18.32 0.21
N CYS A 224 -24.17 -19.63 0.17
CA CYS A 224 -22.81 -20.12 -0.05
C CYS A 224 -22.25 -19.65 -1.40
N PHE A 225 -23.04 -19.75 -2.47
CA PHE A 225 -22.64 -19.26 -3.79
C PHE A 225 -22.38 -17.76 -3.79
N LEU A 226 -23.32 -16.96 -3.29
CA LEU A 226 -23.18 -15.50 -3.23
C LEU A 226 -21.99 -15.06 -2.38
N ALA A 227 -21.77 -15.72 -1.23
CA ALA A 227 -20.61 -15.50 -0.39
C ALA A 227 -19.30 -15.82 -1.13
N SER A 228 -19.25 -16.90 -1.92
CA SER A 228 -18.08 -17.23 -2.74
C SER A 228 -17.79 -16.17 -3.80
N ARG A 229 -18.82 -15.64 -4.47
CA ARG A 229 -18.67 -14.58 -5.50
C ARG A 229 -18.22 -13.26 -4.88
N TRP A 230 -18.78 -12.91 -3.73
CA TRP A 230 -18.34 -11.76 -2.95
C TRP A 230 -16.87 -11.92 -2.54
N LEU A 231 -16.49 -13.10 -2.03
CA LEU A 231 -15.13 -13.39 -1.61
C LEU A 231 -14.13 -13.36 -2.78
N ALA A 232 -14.50 -13.89 -3.95
CA ALA A 232 -13.69 -13.81 -5.16
C ALA A 232 -13.37 -12.35 -5.55
N ASN A 233 -14.39 -11.48 -5.55
CA ASN A 233 -14.22 -10.05 -5.82
C ASN A 233 -13.43 -9.34 -4.71
N TYR A 234 -13.62 -9.73 -3.44
CA TYR A 234 -12.82 -9.22 -2.33
C TYR A 234 -11.35 -9.61 -2.49
N ILE A 235 -11.07 -10.85 -2.87
CA ILE A 235 -9.71 -11.34 -3.13
C ILE A 235 -9.07 -10.54 -4.26
N GLU A 236 -9.78 -10.36 -5.38
CA GLU A 236 -9.29 -9.60 -6.52
C GLU A 236 -8.86 -8.20 -6.11
N LYS A 237 -9.78 -7.45 -5.48
CA LYS A 237 -9.56 -6.06 -5.07
C LYS A 237 -8.45 -5.88 -4.04
N ASN A 238 -8.23 -6.85 -3.15
CA ASN A 238 -7.29 -6.71 -2.04
C ASN A 238 -5.93 -7.38 -2.30
N PHE A 239 -5.83 -8.37 -3.18
CA PHE A 239 -4.59 -9.14 -3.40
C PHE A 239 -4.04 -9.05 -4.82
N TYR A 240 -4.85 -8.73 -5.83
CA TYR A 240 -4.41 -8.71 -7.22
C TYR A 240 -4.42 -7.31 -7.80
N PHE A 241 -5.60 -6.72 -7.96
CA PHE A 241 -5.74 -5.47 -8.70
C PHE A 241 -6.94 -4.67 -8.21
N GLN A 242 -6.75 -3.36 -8.12
CA GLN A 242 -7.82 -2.40 -7.90
C GLN A 242 -7.54 -1.22 -8.83
N ASP A 243 -8.49 -0.92 -9.71
CA ASP A 243 -8.35 0.26 -10.56
C ASP A 243 -8.64 1.55 -9.78
N TYR A 244 -8.04 2.63 -10.26
CA TYR A 244 -8.21 3.99 -9.74
C TYR A 244 -8.38 4.96 -10.91
N VAL A 245 -9.28 5.93 -10.73
CA VAL A 245 -9.48 7.01 -11.69
C VAL A 245 -8.30 7.97 -11.58
N HIS A 246 -7.42 7.93 -12.58
CA HIS A 246 -6.33 8.89 -12.74
C HIS A 246 -6.70 9.85 -13.87
N SER A 247 -6.35 11.13 -13.75
CA SER A 247 -6.50 12.07 -14.85
C SER A 247 -5.48 11.73 -15.94
N TYR A 248 -5.96 11.20 -17.06
CA TYR A 248 -5.12 11.01 -18.24
C TYR A 248 -4.99 12.34 -18.97
N LYS A 249 -3.79 12.92 -18.96
CA LYS A 249 -3.36 13.95 -19.91
C LYS A 249 -1.95 13.62 -20.37
#